data_AF-A0A8J2ICY7-F1
#
_entry.id   AF-A0A8J2ICY7-F1
#
_cell.length_a   1.000
_cell.length_b   1.000
_cell.length_c   1.000
_cell.angle_alpha   90.00
_cell.angle_beta   90.00
_cell.angle_gamma   90.00
#
_symmetry.space_group_name_H-M   'P 1'
#
loop_
_entity.id
_entity.type
_entity.pdbx_description
1 polymer ?
#
loop_
_entity_poly.entity_id
_entity_poly.type
_entity_poly.pdbx_seq_one_letter_code
_entity_poly.pdbx_strand_id
1 'polypeptide(L)'
;MSFPDILDTHIHLWPSTATSSSNHGWMSPGHQLAKRHGISDYLAITSPQPTGFIYVETDRYLPSAEPSDINESDNDDDVKAKLRIWAKEPLEELRFLARIVEERPDDGDGFVESEAGKMKGCVVYAPFQSSPRVFNAYLDIAREVAGPRLWKHVKGFRYLLQGKGDGVVARMLQENEKSWIHNLCALKELGGECEAWCFDVGVDTHRDGEEPMEAVGRLIKGVREHEEKEGHKNRVKFVLNHLAKPPLSPKPTPPSDIWLQTMKSLSSDKAIFMKLSGAFNEFTVSPTPSDVPTLLTALTPFLDHIFDCFPRRVMFGSDWPVCNVGGPAGEQGSWKLWKEVVEKWMDGKGYTKEERNSVWRGAGEEAYGVTL
;
A
#
# COMPACT_ATOMS: atom_id res chain seq x y z
N MET A 1 28.03 -11.77 10.94
CA MET A 1 26.73 -12.37 10.56
C MET A 1 26.27 -11.69 9.28
N SER A 2 25.81 -12.42 8.28
CA SER A 2 25.23 -11.80 7.07
C SER A 2 23.96 -11.05 7.47
N PHE A 3 23.80 -9.81 7.01
CA PHE A 3 22.55 -9.07 7.19
C PHE A 3 21.40 -9.82 6.51
N PRO A 4 20.17 -9.76 7.04
CA PRO A 4 19.02 -10.37 6.37
C PRO A 4 18.78 -9.70 5.02
N ASP A 5 18.38 -10.48 4.02
CA ASP A 5 17.84 -9.94 2.78
C ASP A 5 16.49 -9.29 3.11
N ILE A 6 16.34 -8.00 2.82
CA ILE A 6 15.13 -7.22 3.12
C ILE A 6 14.39 -6.95 1.82
N LEU A 7 13.10 -7.32 1.78
CA LEU A 7 12.13 -6.80 0.83
C LEU A 7 11.32 -5.70 1.54
N ASP A 8 11.53 -4.44 1.17
CA ASP A 8 10.73 -3.35 1.70
C ASP A 8 9.39 -3.28 0.96
N THR A 9 8.33 -3.80 1.59
CA THR A 9 7.04 -4.01 0.90
C THR A 9 6.20 -2.75 0.75
N HIS A 10 6.65 -1.60 1.25
CA HIS A 10 5.90 -0.36 1.16
C HIS A 10 6.84 0.84 1.04
N ILE A 11 7.11 1.25 -0.19
CA ILE A 11 7.74 2.53 -0.48
C ILE A 11 6.93 3.31 -1.50
N HIS A 12 7.13 4.62 -1.49
CA HIS A 12 6.57 5.58 -2.42
C HIS A 12 7.71 6.32 -3.10
N LEU A 13 7.65 6.46 -4.41
CA LEU A 13 8.63 7.19 -5.21
C LEU A 13 7.89 8.20 -6.09
N TRP A 14 8.50 9.35 -6.34
CA TRP A 14 8.01 10.28 -7.36
C TRP A 14 9.13 11.18 -7.91
N PRO A 15 9.09 11.50 -9.23
CA PRO A 15 10.09 12.32 -9.89
C PRO A 15 9.96 13.80 -9.50
N SER A 16 10.94 14.63 -9.85
CA SER A 16 10.89 16.08 -9.62
C SER A 16 9.78 16.79 -10.39
N THR A 17 9.19 16.14 -11.40
CA THR A 17 8.04 16.64 -12.16
C THR A 17 6.70 16.42 -11.44
N ALA A 18 6.72 15.73 -10.30
CA ALA A 18 5.56 15.28 -9.55
C ALA A 18 5.63 15.77 -8.08
N THR A 19 5.96 17.04 -7.86
CA THR A 19 6.23 17.59 -6.52
C THR A 19 5.32 18.78 -6.18
N SER A 20 4.09 18.81 -6.70
CA SER A 20 3.15 19.91 -6.49
C SER A 20 1.73 19.43 -6.23
N SER A 21 0.88 20.34 -5.74
CA SER A 21 -0.54 20.08 -5.48
C SER A 21 -1.34 19.70 -6.74
N SER A 22 -0.84 20.06 -7.93
CA SER A 22 -1.47 19.66 -9.20
C SER A 22 -1.17 18.21 -9.58
N ASN A 23 -0.14 17.61 -8.98
CA ASN A 23 0.27 16.23 -9.22
C ASN A 23 -0.19 15.30 -8.09
N HIS A 24 -0.24 15.83 -6.87
CA HIS A 24 -0.66 15.15 -5.64
C HIS A 24 -1.55 16.09 -4.84
N GLY A 25 -2.85 15.80 -4.71
CA GLY A 25 -3.79 16.73 -4.06
C GLY A 25 -3.44 17.06 -2.61
N TRP A 26 -2.75 16.14 -1.92
CA TRP A 26 -2.28 16.31 -0.54
C TRP A 26 -1.00 17.15 -0.41
N MET A 27 -0.27 17.39 -1.50
CA MET A 27 1.07 18.00 -1.47
C MET A 27 1.00 19.53 -1.55
N SER A 28 0.78 20.17 -0.41
CA SER A 28 0.74 21.63 -0.30
C SER A 28 2.13 22.29 -0.45
N PRO A 29 2.22 23.56 -0.90
CA PRO A 29 3.50 24.28 -0.97
C PRO A 29 4.21 24.32 0.39
N GLY A 30 5.49 23.94 0.41
CA GLY A 30 6.30 23.88 1.64
C GLY A 30 6.10 22.60 2.46
N HIS A 31 5.25 21.67 2.02
CA HIS A 31 5.17 20.34 2.63
C HIS A 31 6.53 19.63 2.55
N GLN A 32 6.96 18.95 3.61
CA GLN A 32 8.31 18.39 3.69
C GLN A 32 8.62 17.32 2.62
N LEU A 33 7.57 16.69 2.10
CA LEU A 33 7.64 15.69 1.03
C LEU A 33 7.51 16.32 -0.38
N ALA A 34 7.34 17.64 -0.50
CA ALA A 34 7.17 18.34 -1.77
C ALA A 34 8.50 18.54 -2.52
N LYS A 35 9.19 17.44 -2.77
CA LYS A 35 10.47 17.34 -3.49
C LYS A 35 10.60 15.95 -4.08
N ARG A 36 11.58 15.73 -4.96
CA ARG A 36 11.85 14.42 -5.55
C ARG A 36 12.15 13.39 -4.45
N HIS A 37 11.59 12.19 -4.60
CA HIS A 37 11.94 11.02 -3.84
C HIS A 37 12.11 9.83 -4.80
N GLY A 38 13.34 9.61 -5.29
CA GLY A 38 13.68 8.53 -6.22
C GLY A 38 14.41 7.36 -5.56
N ILE A 39 14.75 6.33 -6.35
CA ILE A 39 15.48 5.15 -5.86
C ILE A 39 16.85 5.52 -5.29
N SER A 40 17.60 6.41 -5.94
CA SER A 40 18.92 6.84 -5.44
C SER A 40 18.79 7.55 -4.09
N ASP A 41 17.74 8.36 -3.91
CA ASP A 41 17.47 9.07 -2.65
C ASP A 41 17.14 8.07 -1.51
N TYR A 42 16.34 7.04 -1.82
CA TYR A 42 16.03 5.94 -0.91
C TYR A 42 17.27 5.11 -0.54
N LEU A 43 18.06 4.71 -1.54
CA LEU A 43 19.26 3.89 -1.33
C LEU A 43 20.34 4.64 -0.54
N ALA A 44 20.40 5.97 -0.64
CA ALA A 44 21.33 6.79 0.14
C ALA A 44 21.03 6.80 1.65
N ILE A 45 19.75 6.64 2.04
CA ILE A 45 19.34 6.67 3.45
C ILE A 45 19.23 5.28 4.09
N THR A 46 19.27 4.21 3.32
CA THR A 46 19.11 2.84 3.83
C THR A 46 20.46 2.18 4.17
N SER A 47 20.51 1.47 5.29
CA SER A 47 21.72 0.72 5.70
C SER A 47 21.39 -0.46 6.63
N PRO A 48 21.74 -1.71 6.27
CA PRO A 48 22.11 -2.10 4.90
C PRO A 48 20.98 -1.76 3.93
N GLN A 49 21.32 -1.55 2.65
CA GLN A 49 20.31 -1.31 1.62
C GLN A 49 19.43 -2.56 1.44
N PRO A 50 18.10 -2.41 1.32
CA PRO A 50 17.22 -3.50 0.97
C PRO A 50 17.60 -4.17 -0.34
N THR A 51 17.38 -5.49 -0.40
CA THR A 51 17.66 -6.30 -1.59
C THR A 51 16.70 -5.92 -2.71
N GLY A 52 15.45 -5.58 -2.36
CA GLY A 52 14.47 -4.99 -3.26
C GLY A 52 13.31 -4.35 -2.50
N PHE A 53 12.36 -3.78 -3.23
CA PHE A 53 11.16 -3.17 -2.68
C PHE A 53 9.92 -3.40 -3.54
N ILE A 54 8.75 -3.18 -2.93
CA ILE A 54 7.46 -3.05 -3.61
C ILE A 54 7.07 -1.58 -3.61
N TYR A 55 6.91 -1.02 -4.80
CA TYR A 55 6.35 0.31 -4.98
C TYR A 55 4.85 0.30 -4.67
N VAL A 56 4.34 1.33 -4.02
CA VAL A 56 2.90 1.53 -3.82
C VAL A 56 2.50 2.92 -4.32
N GLU A 57 1.37 3.01 -5.03
CA GLU A 57 0.81 4.25 -5.58
C GLU A 57 0.77 5.39 -4.56
N THR A 58 0.83 6.63 -5.03
CA THR A 58 1.18 7.80 -4.20
C THR A 58 0.05 8.77 -3.95
N ASP A 59 -1.20 8.35 -4.17
CA ASP A 59 -2.40 9.20 -4.10
C ASP A 59 -2.29 10.38 -5.07
N ARG A 60 -2.02 10.04 -6.33
CA ARG A 60 -1.91 11.00 -7.44
C ARG A 60 -3.22 11.76 -7.59
N TYR A 61 -3.13 13.05 -7.92
CA TYR A 61 -4.29 13.93 -8.00
C TYR A 61 -5.37 13.40 -8.95
N LEU A 62 -6.61 13.46 -8.48
CA LEU A 62 -7.82 13.27 -9.28
C LEU A 62 -8.68 14.54 -9.13
N PRO A 63 -9.34 15.01 -10.20
CA PRO A 63 -10.18 16.20 -10.14
C PRO A 63 -11.48 15.97 -9.34
N SER A 64 -11.87 14.71 -9.16
CA SER A 64 -13.06 14.28 -8.42
C SER A 64 -12.92 12.82 -7.97
N ALA A 65 -13.69 12.40 -6.97
CA ALA A 65 -13.67 11.00 -6.49
C ALA A 65 -14.15 9.99 -7.53
N GLU A 66 -15.03 10.41 -8.44
CA GLU A 66 -15.53 9.61 -9.56
C GLU A 66 -15.55 10.44 -10.84
N PRO A 67 -15.34 9.83 -12.02
CA PRO A 67 -15.39 10.53 -13.29
C PRO A 67 -16.83 10.93 -13.65
N SER A 68 -17.23 12.15 -13.28
CA SER A 68 -18.60 12.67 -13.44
C SER A 68 -19.04 12.88 -14.89
N ASP A 69 -18.07 12.99 -15.81
CA ASP A 69 -18.34 13.36 -17.20
C ASP A 69 -18.69 12.14 -18.08
N ILE A 70 -18.63 10.93 -17.52
CA ILE A 70 -18.93 9.68 -18.21
C ILE A 70 -20.44 9.39 -18.12
N ASN A 71 -21.10 9.32 -19.28
CA ASN A 71 -22.52 9.06 -19.40
C ASN A 71 -22.78 7.65 -19.95
N GLU A 72 -23.95 7.09 -19.65
CA GLU A 72 -24.34 5.77 -20.19
C GLU A 72 -24.33 5.72 -21.72
N SER A 73 -24.63 6.85 -22.39
CA SER A 73 -24.68 6.97 -23.85
C SER A 73 -23.31 7.13 -24.53
N ASP A 74 -22.25 7.38 -23.77
CA ASP A 74 -20.89 7.46 -24.32
C ASP A 74 -20.52 6.09 -24.92
N ASN A 75 -19.83 6.06 -26.06
CA ASN A 75 -19.22 4.84 -26.56
C ASN A 75 -17.89 4.56 -25.81
N ASP A 76 -17.28 3.40 -26.05
CA ASP A 76 -16.09 3.00 -25.30
C ASP A 76 -14.86 3.90 -25.56
N ASP A 77 -14.75 4.49 -26.75
CA ASP A 77 -13.67 5.43 -27.08
C ASP A 77 -13.87 6.76 -26.35
N ASP A 78 -15.11 7.26 -26.26
CA ASP A 78 -15.47 8.46 -25.50
C ASP A 78 -15.19 8.26 -24.00
N VAL A 79 -15.59 7.11 -23.44
CA VAL A 79 -15.29 6.72 -22.06
C VAL A 79 -13.78 6.75 -21.83
N LYS A 80 -13.00 6.12 -22.71
CA LYS A 80 -11.54 6.07 -22.57
C LYS A 80 -10.89 7.45 -22.71
N ALA A 81 -11.39 8.30 -23.60
CA ALA A 81 -10.88 9.67 -23.77
C ALA A 81 -11.10 10.50 -22.50
N LYS A 82 -12.30 10.45 -21.92
CA LYS A 82 -12.64 11.15 -20.66
C LYS A 82 -11.84 10.62 -19.48
N LEU A 83 -11.65 9.30 -19.39
CA LEU A 83 -10.82 8.69 -18.35
C LEU A 83 -9.35 9.10 -18.42
N ARG A 84 -8.77 9.25 -19.62
CA ARG A 84 -7.39 9.76 -19.77
C ARG A 84 -7.22 11.18 -19.23
N ILE A 85 -8.26 12.00 -19.31
CA ILE A 85 -8.27 13.36 -18.75
C ILE A 85 -8.42 13.29 -17.23
N TRP A 86 -9.43 12.55 -16.75
CA TRP A 86 -9.73 12.44 -15.32
C TRP A 86 -8.59 11.80 -14.51
N ALA A 87 -8.03 10.69 -15.00
CA ALA A 87 -6.94 9.96 -14.36
C ALA A 87 -5.55 10.35 -14.85
N LYS A 88 -5.36 11.58 -15.36
CA LYS A 88 -4.09 12.03 -15.95
C LYS A 88 -2.90 11.76 -15.04
N GLU A 89 -2.94 12.18 -13.76
CA GLU A 89 -1.79 12.08 -12.86
C GLU A 89 -1.50 10.63 -12.39
N PRO A 90 -2.50 9.77 -12.11
CA PRO A 90 -2.28 8.33 -11.98
C PRO A 90 -1.63 7.68 -13.21
N LEU A 91 -2.02 8.09 -14.43
CA LEU A 91 -1.40 7.56 -15.66
C LEU A 91 0.04 8.07 -15.85
N GLU A 92 0.35 9.31 -15.45
CA GLU A 92 1.74 9.80 -15.42
C GLU A 92 2.62 9.02 -14.43
N GLU A 93 2.06 8.56 -13.31
CA GLU A 93 2.76 7.69 -12.37
C GLU A 93 3.14 6.36 -13.04
N LEU A 94 2.24 5.75 -13.83
CA LEU A 94 2.57 4.55 -14.60
C LEU A 94 3.69 4.80 -15.62
N ARG A 95 3.74 5.96 -16.26
CA ARG A 95 4.83 6.31 -17.19
C ARG A 95 6.18 6.41 -16.47
N PHE A 96 6.20 7.00 -15.28
CA PHE A 96 7.39 7.04 -14.44
C PHE A 96 7.86 5.63 -14.05
N LEU A 97 6.94 4.78 -13.57
CA LEU A 97 7.28 3.39 -13.24
C LEU A 97 7.74 2.58 -14.46
N ALA A 98 7.19 2.87 -15.64
CA ALA A 98 7.58 2.22 -16.89
C ALA A 98 9.05 2.53 -17.21
N ARG A 99 9.50 3.78 -17.03
CA ARG A 99 10.91 4.15 -17.19
C ARG A 99 11.84 3.42 -16.23
N ILE A 100 11.41 3.18 -14.99
CA ILE A 100 12.18 2.37 -14.02
C ILE A 100 12.40 0.97 -14.57
N VAL A 101 11.33 0.22 -14.88
CA VAL A 101 11.47 -1.17 -15.36
C VAL A 101 12.08 -1.27 -16.75
N GLU A 102 12.06 -0.19 -17.52
CA GLU A 102 12.68 -0.09 -18.84
C GLU A 102 14.17 0.24 -18.79
N GLU A 103 14.70 0.60 -17.61
CA GLU A 103 16.07 1.08 -17.41
C GLU A 103 16.36 2.32 -18.27
N ARG A 104 15.42 3.28 -18.28
CA ARG A 104 15.52 4.52 -19.06
C ARG A 104 15.17 5.74 -18.20
N PRO A 105 16.04 6.10 -17.23
CA PRO A 105 15.79 7.26 -16.38
C PRO A 105 15.76 8.56 -17.18
N ASP A 106 14.77 9.41 -16.91
CA ASP A 106 14.77 10.81 -17.35
C ASP A 106 15.37 11.73 -16.28
N ASP A 107 15.77 12.93 -16.70
CA ASP A 107 16.22 13.98 -15.79
C ASP A 107 15.14 14.26 -14.72
N GLY A 108 15.51 14.08 -13.45
CA GLY A 108 14.62 14.32 -12.32
C GLY A 108 13.89 13.09 -11.79
N ASP A 109 14.04 11.91 -12.40
CA ASP A 109 13.44 10.67 -11.90
C ASP A 109 14.07 10.17 -10.59
N GLY A 110 15.36 10.45 -10.40
CA GLY A 110 16.07 10.10 -9.16
C GLY A 110 16.45 8.63 -9.06
N PHE A 111 16.76 7.98 -10.17
CA PHE A 111 17.40 6.66 -10.20
C PHE A 111 18.41 6.56 -11.36
N VAL A 112 19.31 5.59 -11.29
CA VAL A 112 20.18 5.19 -12.42
C VAL A 112 19.83 3.78 -12.89
N GLU A 113 20.22 3.41 -14.12
CA GLU A 113 19.86 2.13 -14.75
C GLU A 113 20.15 0.90 -13.85
N SER A 114 21.31 0.88 -13.18
CA SER A 114 21.69 -0.23 -12.29
C SER A 114 20.82 -0.40 -11.05
N GLU A 115 20.02 0.61 -10.70
CA GLU A 115 19.11 0.59 -9.55
C GLU A 115 17.70 0.10 -9.91
N ALA A 116 17.34 0.06 -11.19
CA ALA A 116 16.00 -0.33 -11.66
C ALA A 116 15.55 -1.70 -11.11
N GLY A 117 16.46 -2.68 -11.08
CA GLY A 117 16.20 -4.03 -10.58
C GLY A 117 15.88 -4.12 -9.09
N LYS A 118 15.95 -3.02 -8.33
CA LYS A 118 15.49 -2.94 -6.94
C LYS A 118 13.97 -2.96 -6.83
N MET A 119 13.23 -2.47 -7.84
CA MET A 119 11.77 -2.56 -7.84
C MET A 119 11.34 -3.97 -8.25
N LYS A 120 10.90 -4.78 -7.29
CA LYS A 120 10.50 -6.18 -7.52
C LYS A 120 9.03 -6.30 -7.94
N GLY A 121 8.23 -5.30 -7.62
CA GLY A 121 6.84 -5.19 -8.03
C GLY A 121 6.26 -3.83 -7.68
N CYS A 122 5.08 -3.54 -8.22
CA CYS A 122 4.33 -2.32 -7.92
C CYS A 122 2.85 -2.60 -7.67
N VAL A 123 2.29 -1.84 -6.74
CA VAL A 123 0.86 -1.74 -6.44
C VAL A 123 0.39 -0.39 -6.97
N VAL A 124 -0.47 -0.39 -7.99
CA VAL A 124 -0.84 0.83 -8.73
C VAL A 124 -2.29 1.26 -8.46
N TYR A 125 -2.64 2.49 -8.79
CA TYR A 125 -4.00 2.99 -8.61
C TYR A 125 -5.02 2.29 -9.53
N ALA A 126 -6.23 2.00 -9.01
CA ALA A 126 -7.41 1.70 -9.81
C ALA A 126 -8.72 2.18 -9.14
N PRO A 127 -9.74 2.61 -9.92
CA PRO A 127 -10.98 3.21 -9.40
C PRO A 127 -12.04 2.16 -9.06
N PHE A 128 -11.79 1.31 -8.05
CA PHE A 128 -12.66 0.18 -7.68
C PHE A 128 -14.11 0.54 -7.32
N GLN A 129 -14.36 1.77 -6.89
CA GLN A 129 -15.69 2.31 -6.60
C GLN A 129 -16.54 2.51 -7.86
N SER A 130 -15.91 2.63 -9.03
CA SER A 130 -16.60 2.90 -10.30
C SER A 130 -17.39 1.68 -10.79
N SER A 131 -18.32 1.90 -11.71
CA SER A 131 -19.03 0.80 -12.38
C SER A 131 -18.05 -0.14 -13.10
N PRO A 132 -18.37 -1.44 -13.27
CA PRO A 132 -17.50 -2.39 -13.97
C PRO A 132 -17.06 -1.93 -15.37
N ARG A 133 -17.94 -1.22 -16.10
CA ARG A 133 -17.61 -0.65 -17.42
C ARG A 133 -16.48 0.37 -17.33
N VAL A 134 -16.57 1.30 -16.39
CA VAL A 134 -15.58 2.37 -16.18
C VAL A 134 -14.28 1.79 -15.63
N PHE A 135 -14.37 0.87 -14.67
CA PHE A 135 -13.22 0.17 -14.10
C PHE A 135 -12.43 -0.59 -15.18
N ASN A 136 -13.11 -1.40 -16.02
CA ASN A 136 -12.46 -2.14 -17.09
C ASN A 136 -11.85 -1.22 -18.16
N ALA A 137 -12.54 -0.14 -18.54
CA ALA A 137 -12.01 0.85 -19.46
C ALA A 137 -10.74 1.53 -18.90
N TYR A 138 -10.70 1.83 -17.60
CA TYR A 138 -9.50 2.33 -16.93
C TYR A 138 -8.36 1.29 -16.97
N LEU A 139 -8.64 0.02 -16.65
CA LEU A 139 -7.62 -1.02 -16.67
C LEU A 139 -7.01 -1.24 -18.07
N ASP A 140 -7.81 -1.12 -19.13
CA ASP A 140 -7.30 -1.13 -20.50
C ASP A 140 -6.29 0.00 -20.75
N ILE A 141 -6.63 1.23 -20.33
CA ILE A 141 -5.76 2.39 -20.47
C ILE A 141 -4.50 2.21 -19.62
N ALA A 142 -4.64 1.75 -18.37
CA ALA A 142 -3.52 1.53 -17.47
C ALA A 142 -2.56 0.49 -18.05
N ARG A 143 -3.07 -0.60 -18.64
CA ARG A 143 -2.27 -1.62 -19.33
C ARG A 143 -1.56 -1.06 -20.56
N GLU A 144 -2.23 -0.25 -21.36
CA GLU A 144 -1.64 0.43 -22.52
C GLU A 144 -0.49 1.36 -22.11
N VAL A 145 -0.73 2.21 -21.11
CA VAL A 145 0.24 3.20 -20.62
C VAL A 145 1.44 2.53 -19.93
N ALA A 146 1.20 1.49 -19.13
CA ALA A 146 2.25 0.72 -18.47
C ALA A 146 3.15 0.00 -19.48
N GLY A 147 2.58 -0.47 -20.59
CA GLY A 147 3.28 -1.35 -21.52
C GLY A 147 3.60 -2.72 -20.90
N PRO A 148 4.11 -3.66 -21.72
CA PRO A 148 4.26 -5.05 -21.31
C PRO A 148 5.30 -5.26 -20.19
N ARG A 149 6.37 -4.44 -20.13
CA ARG A 149 7.41 -4.58 -19.11
C ARG A 149 6.91 -4.19 -17.72
N LEU A 150 6.24 -3.04 -17.58
CA LEU A 150 5.69 -2.64 -16.28
C LEU A 150 4.50 -3.51 -15.90
N TRP A 151 3.63 -3.87 -16.84
CA TRP A 151 2.45 -4.68 -16.52
C TRP A 151 2.83 -6.03 -15.88
N LYS A 152 3.97 -6.64 -16.25
CA LYS A 152 4.50 -7.84 -15.58
C LYS A 152 4.94 -7.59 -14.12
N HIS A 153 5.32 -6.37 -13.80
CA HIS A 153 5.70 -5.93 -12.46
C HIS A 153 4.50 -5.45 -11.61
N VAL A 154 3.33 -5.24 -12.20
CA VAL A 154 2.11 -4.93 -11.43
C VAL A 154 1.69 -6.17 -10.65
N LYS A 155 1.80 -6.09 -9.31
CA LYS A 155 1.47 -7.17 -8.36
C LYS A 155 0.19 -6.90 -7.57
N GLY A 156 -0.40 -5.73 -7.74
CA GLY A 156 -1.63 -5.38 -7.08
C GLY A 156 -2.10 -3.99 -7.42
N PHE A 157 -3.21 -3.63 -6.79
CA PHE A 157 -3.81 -2.33 -6.93
C PHE A 157 -4.18 -1.76 -5.56
N ARG A 158 -4.29 -0.44 -5.49
CA ARG A 158 -4.78 0.26 -4.31
C ARG A 158 -5.78 1.33 -4.69
N TYR A 159 -6.79 1.48 -3.84
CA TYR A 159 -7.63 2.65 -3.74
C TYR A 159 -7.67 3.05 -2.28
N LEU A 160 -7.27 4.28 -1.95
CA LEU A 160 -7.22 4.71 -0.56
C LEU A 160 -8.62 4.80 0.04
N LEU A 161 -8.87 3.98 1.06
CA LEU A 161 -10.05 4.00 1.93
C LEU A 161 -9.75 4.76 3.25
N GLN A 162 -8.72 5.61 3.23
CA GLN A 162 -8.26 6.42 4.36
C GLN A 162 -8.36 7.91 4.04
N GLY A 163 -8.42 8.74 5.08
CA GLY A 163 -8.50 10.20 4.98
C GLY A 163 -9.82 10.68 4.38
N LYS A 164 -10.88 9.86 4.41
CA LYS A 164 -12.18 10.22 3.82
C LYS A 164 -13.15 10.86 4.81
N GLY A 165 -12.86 10.78 6.11
CA GLY A 165 -13.73 11.23 7.17
C GLY A 165 -14.73 10.17 7.63
N ASP A 166 -15.29 10.42 8.81
CA ASP A 166 -16.19 9.53 9.55
C ASP A 166 -17.42 9.12 8.70
N GLY A 167 -17.72 7.82 8.69
CA GLY A 167 -18.83 7.22 7.95
C GLY A 167 -18.75 7.25 6.42
N VAL A 168 -17.74 7.89 5.82
CA VAL A 168 -17.66 8.01 4.35
C VAL A 168 -17.32 6.67 3.69
N VAL A 169 -16.34 5.94 4.23
CA VAL A 169 -15.90 4.65 3.67
C VAL A 169 -17.01 3.61 3.75
N ALA A 170 -17.67 3.50 4.90
CA ALA A 170 -18.71 2.51 5.09
C ALA A 170 -19.92 2.74 4.19
N ARG A 171 -20.36 4.00 4.02
CA ARG A 171 -21.40 4.36 3.03
C ARG A 171 -20.96 4.02 1.62
N MET A 172 -19.75 4.42 1.22
CA MET A 172 -19.23 4.15 -0.13
C MET A 172 -19.20 2.65 -0.45
N LEU A 173 -18.72 1.83 0.48
CA LEU A 173 -18.67 0.37 0.29
C LEU A 173 -20.06 -0.25 0.31
N GLN A 174 -21.01 0.29 1.07
CA GLN A 174 -22.39 -0.21 1.11
C GLN A 174 -23.17 0.16 -0.14
N GLU A 175 -23.10 1.41 -0.60
CA GLU A 175 -23.84 1.92 -1.76
C GLU A 175 -23.38 1.24 -3.07
N ASN A 176 -22.08 0.98 -3.18
CA ASN A 176 -21.45 0.40 -4.38
C ASN A 176 -20.95 -1.03 -4.18
N GLU A 177 -21.48 -1.78 -3.19
CA GLU A 177 -20.97 -3.10 -2.76
C GLU A 177 -20.79 -4.08 -3.94
N LYS A 178 -21.79 -4.14 -4.83
CA LYS A 178 -21.75 -5.04 -6.00
C LYS A 178 -20.63 -4.69 -6.97
N SER A 179 -20.43 -3.41 -7.25
CA SER A 179 -19.36 -2.93 -8.14
C SER A 179 -18.00 -3.24 -7.51
N TRP A 180 -17.83 -2.97 -6.22
CA TRP A 180 -16.61 -3.29 -5.48
C TRP A 180 -16.27 -4.78 -5.53
N ILE A 181 -17.22 -5.65 -5.20
CA ILE A 181 -17.03 -7.11 -5.22
C ILE A 181 -16.68 -7.57 -6.63
N HIS A 182 -17.43 -7.12 -7.64
CA HIS A 182 -17.18 -7.47 -9.03
C HIS A 182 -15.79 -7.03 -9.49
N ASN A 183 -15.42 -5.76 -9.27
CA ASN A 183 -14.14 -5.19 -9.70
C ASN A 183 -12.96 -5.87 -9.00
N LEU A 184 -13.07 -6.19 -7.70
CA LEU A 184 -12.04 -6.96 -6.98
C LEU A 184 -11.90 -8.37 -7.55
N CYS A 185 -13.01 -9.04 -7.87
CA CYS A 185 -12.96 -10.39 -8.47
C CYS A 185 -12.43 -10.36 -9.91
N ALA A 186 -12.73 -9.30 -10.68
CA ALA A 186 -12.26 -9.10 -12.04
C ALA A 186 -10.74 -9.01 -12.14
N LEU A 187 -10.04 -8.65 -11.05
CA LEU A 187 -8.57 -8.70 -11.01
C LEU A 187 -8.02 -10.08 -11.39
N LYS A 188 -8.75 -11.15 -11.10
CA LYS A 188 -8.36 -12.53 -11.46
C LYS A 188 -8.45 -12.81 -12.95
N GLU A 189 -9.35 -12.11 -13.63
CA GLU A 189 -9.58 -12.28 -15.07
C GLU A 189 -8.54 -11.52 -15.90
N LEU A 190 -7.71 -10.68 -15.27
CA LEU A 190 -6.63 -9.92 -15.92
C LEU A 190 -5.47 -10.77 -16.44
N GLY A 191 -5.68 -12.07 -16.62
CA GLY A 191 -4.91 -13.06 -17.40
C GLY A 191 -3.47 -12.67 -17.73
N GLY A 192 -2.51 -13.33 -17.09
CA GLY A 192 -1.08 -13.12 -17.33
C GLY A 192 -0.18 -13.92 -16.38
N GLU A 193 1.13 -13.67 -16.46
CA GLU A 193 2.21 -14.32 -15.68
C GLU A 193 2.22 -13.95 -14.17
N CYS A 194 1.27 -13.17 -13.67
CA CYS A 194 1.20 -12.83 -12.25
C CYS A 194 0.18 -13.71 -11.52
N GLU A 195 0.67 -14.58 -10.64
CA GLU A 195 -0.17 -15.47 -9.82
C GLU A 195 -0.81 -14.76 -8.61
N ALA A 196 -0.40 -13.52 -8.32
CA ALA A 196 -0.81 -12.76 -7.15
C ALA A 196 -1.42 -11.41 -7.57
N TRP A 197 -2.75 -11.31 -7.54
CA TRP A 197 -3.45 -10.04 -7.65
C TRP A 197 -3.84 -9.58 -6.24
N CYS A 198 -3.05 -8.64 -5.72
CA CYS A 198 -3.27 -8.05 -4.40
C CYS A 198 -4.17 -6.81 -4.49
N PHE A 199 -5.02 -6.64 -3.48
CA PHE A 199 -5.61 -5.35 -3.15
C PHE A 199 -5.01 -4.88 -1.82
N ASP A 200 -4.25 -3.80 -1.88
CA ASP A 200 -3.70 -3.14 -0.69
C ASP A 200 -4.81 -2.29 -0.03
N VAL A 201 -5.07 -2.54 1.25
CA VAL A 201 -6.14 -1.90 2.01
C VAL A 201 -5.55 -0.85 2.94
N GLY A 202 -5.71 0.43 2.58
CA GLY A 202 -5.38 1.56 3.45
C GLY A 202 -6.64 2.15 4.06
N VAL A 203 -6.85 1.97 5.37
CA VAL A 203 -7.90 2.61 6.17
C VAL A 203 -7.27 3.33 7.37
N ASP A 204 -7.96 4.33 7.93
CA ASP A 204 -7.46 5.15 9.03
C ASP A 204 -8.34 5.03 10.28
N THR A 205 -8.02 4.08 11.17
CA THR A 205 -8.80 3.89 12.41
C THR A 205 -8.58 4.99 13.45
N HIS A 206 -7.55 5.82 13.28
CA HIS A 206 -7.26 6.95 14.14
C HIS A 206 -8.10 8.18 13.78
N ARG A 207 -8.21 8.53 12.49
CA ARG A 207 -8.85 9.78 12.03
C ARG A 207 -10.23 9.59 11.43
N ASP A 208 -10.51 8.45 10.80
CA ASP A 208 -11.79 8.16 10.15
C ASP A 208 -12.72 7.29 11.02
N GLY A 209 -12.29 6.93 12.23
CA GLY A 209 -13.00 6.00 13.12
C GLY A 209 -12.78 4.53 12.74
N GLU A 210 -13.37 3.61 13.51
CA GLU A 210 -13.11 2.17 13.36
C GLU A 210 -14.06 1.47 12.37
N GLU A 211 -15.15 2.12 11.99
CA GLU A 211 -16.14 1.63 11.03
C GLU A 211 -15.55 1.22 9.65
N PRO A 212 -14.56 1.95 9.06
CA PRO A 212 -13.91 1.53 7.83
C PRO A 212 -13.36 0.10 7.88
N MET A 213 -12.85 -0.34 9.03
CA MET A 213 -12.32 -1.71 9.19
C MET A 213 -13.45 -2.75 9.15
N GLU A 214 -14.58 -2.49 9.79
CA GLU A 214 -15.73 -3.39 9.73
C GLU A 214 -16.32 -3.45 8.31
N ALA A 215 -16.38 -2.31 7.62
CA ALA A 215 -16.86 -2.24 6.25
C ALA A 215 -15.95 -3.03 5.28
N VAL A 216 -14.63 -2.93 5.43
CA VAL A 216 -13.67 -3.77 4.71
C VAL A 216 -13.88 -5.25 5.02
N GLY A 217 -14.11 -5.63 6.29
CA GLY A 217 -14.39 -7.01 6.67
C GLY A 217 -15.62 -7.58 5.96
N ARG A 218 -16.70 -6.80 5.85
CA ARG A 218 -17.90 -7.16 5.08
C ARG A 218 -17.60 -7.30 3.59
N LEU A 219 -16.85 -6.35 3.01
CA LEU A 219 -16.44 -6.41 1.61
C LEU A 219 -15.64 -7.68 1.29
N ILE A 220 -14.64 -8.01 2.11
CA ILE A 220 -13.82 -9.22 1.94
C ILE A 220 -14.68 -10.47 2.00
N LYS A 221 -15.63 -10.53 2.96
CA LYS A 221 -16.59 -11.64 3.03
C LYS A 221 -17.43 -11.76 1.76
N GLY A 222 -17.96 -10.65 1.25
CA GLY A 222 -18.72 -10.62 0.00
C GLY A 222 -17.89 -11.07 -1.21
N VAL A 223 -16.60 -10.68 -1.26
CA VAL A 223 -15.65 -11.21 -2.24
C VAL A 223 -15.54 -12.72 -2.10
N ARG A 224 -15.27 -13.27 -0.90
CA ARG A 224 -15.16 -14.73 -0.71
C ARG A 224 -16.40 -15.48 -1.15
N GLU A 225 -17.58 -15.00 -0.80
CA GLU A 225 -18.85 -15.60 -1.22
C GLU A 225 -19.03 -15.58 -2.75
N HIS A 226 -18.59 -14.52 -3.42
CA HIS A 226 -18.60 -14.46 -4.88
C HIS A 226 -17.59 -15.44 -5.48
N GLU A 227 -16.37 -15.50 -4.94
CA GLU A 227 -15.31 -16.40 -5.41
C GLU A 227 -15.70 -17.87 -5.31
N GLU A 228 -16.40 -18.25 -4.24
CA GLU A 228 -16.90 -19.60 -4.01
C GLU A 228 -18.03 -19.97 -4.99
N LYS A 229 -18.90 -19.02 -5.33
CA LYS A 229 -19.99 -19.24 -6.31
C LYS A 229 -19.46 -19.44 -7.73
N GLU A 230 -18.47 -18.67 -8.14
CA GLU A 230 -17.87 -18.75 -9.49
C GLU A 230 -16.84 -19.88 -9.63
N GLY A 231 -16.51 -20.58 -8.53
CA GLY A 231 -15.59 -21.73 -8.55
C GLY A 231 -14.14 -21.35 -8.87
N HIS A 232 -13.71 -20.13 -8.54
CA HIS A 232 -12.35 -19.68 -8.82
C HIS A 232 -11.31 -20.46 -8.00
N LYS A 233 -10.25 -20.94 -8.66
CA LYS A 233 -9.17 -21.70 -8.01
C LYS A 233 -8.25 -20.85 -7.12
N ASN A 234 -8.07 -19.57 -7.48
CA ASN A 234 -7.22 -18.62 -6.75
C ASN A 234 -8.09 -17.58 -6.04
N ARG A 235 -7.66 -17.09 -4.88
CA ARG A 235 -8.32 -16.02 -4.11
C ARG A 235 -7.63 -14.68 -4.33
N VAL A 236 -8.38 -13.58 -4.37
CA VAL A 236 -7.82 -12.22 -4.29
C VAL A 236 -7.07 -12.12 -2.97
N LYS A 237 -5.83 -11.63 -3.02
CA LYS A 237 -5.05 -11.38 -1.81
C LYS A 237 -5.34 -9.99 -1.29
N PHE A 238 -5.51 -9.85 0.02
CA PHE A 238 -5.67 -8.55 0.66
C PHE A 238 -4.45 -8.26 1.51
N VAL A 239 -3.89 -7.07 1.38
CA VAL A 239 -2.75 -6.63 2.20
C VAL A 239 -3.19 -5.46 3.04
N LEU A 240 -3.36 -5.67 4.35
CA LEU A 240 -3.75 -4.64 5.29
C LEU A 240 -2.56 -3.72 5.57
N ASN A 241 -2.72 -2.42 5.35
CA ASN A 241 -1.63 -1.46 5.48
C ASN A 241 -1.56 -0.87 6.89
N HIS A 242 -0.34 -0.62 7.36
CA HIS A 242 -0.03 0.21 8.53
C HIS A 242 -0.79 -0.15 9.81
N LEU A 243 -1.07 -1.44 10.05
CA LEU A 243 -1.88 -1.90 11.19
C LEU A 243 -3.33 -1.36 11.20
N ALA A 244 -3.83 -0.88 10.07
CA ALA A 244 -5.05 -0.08 9.95
C ALA A 244 -4.98 1.29 10.65
N LYS A 245 -3.77 1.82 10.85
CA LYS A 245 -3.46 3.14 11.43
C LYS A 245 -4.19 3.40 12.76
N PRO A 246 -3.97 2.58 13.80
CA PRO A 246 -4.59 2.79 15.10
C PRO A 246 -3.95 4.00 15.80
N PRO A 247 -4.68 4.70 16.68
CA PRO A 247 -4.10 5.77 17.49
C PRO A 247 -3.03 5.19 18.44
N LEU A 248 -1.83 5.78 18.43
CA LEU A 248 -0.72 5.38 19.29
C LEU A 248 -0.45 6.43 20.39
N SER A 249 0.03 5.94 21.53
CA SER A 249 0.41 6.76 22.68
C SER A 249 1.73 6.24 23.25
N PRO A 250 2.61 7.11 23.80
CA PRO A 250 3.83 6.67 24.48
C PRO A 250 3.55 5.72 25.66
N LYS A 251 2.33 5.75 26.20
CA LYS A 251 1.87 4.82 27.22
C LYS A 251 1.18 3.63 26.57
N PRO A 252 1.37 2.41 27.09
CA PRO A 252 0.71 1.24 26.54
C PRO A 252 -0.81 1.41 26.67
N THR A 253 -1.48 1.54 25.53
CA THR A 253 -2.94 1.63 25.43
C THR A 253 -3.39 0.38 24.70
N PRO A 254 -4.31 -0.42 25.27
CA PRO A 254 -4.81 -1.60 24.57
C PRO A 254 -5.51 -1.16 23.28
N PRO A 255 -5.42 -1.95 22.19
CA PRO A 255 -6.25 -1.73 21.02
C PRO A 255 -7.73 -1.81 21.42
N SER A 256 -8.60 -1.13 20.69
CA SER A 256 -10.04 -1.22 20.92
C SER A 256 -10.57 -2.64 20.67
N ASP A 257 -11.72 -2.96 21.26
CA ASP A 257 -12.39 -4.23 21.00
C ASP A 257 -12.77 -4.41 19.52
N ILE A 258 -13.16 -3.33 18.83
CA ILE A 258 -13.53 -3.36 17.41
C ILE A 258 -12.32 -3.73 16.56
N TRP A 259 -11.17 -3.09 16.79
CA TRP A 259 -9.95 -3.40 16.07
C TRP A 259 -9.50 -4.85 16.33
N LEU A 260 -9.51 -5.28 17.60
CA LEU A 260 -9.13 -6.66 17.99
C LEU A 260 -10.01 -7.71 17.30
N GLN A 261 -11.34 -7.52 17.38
CA GLN A 261 -12.31 -8.44 16.80
C GLN A 261 -12.22 -8.47 15.28
N THR A 262 -12.01 -7.31 14.64
CA THR A 262 -11.88 -7.25 13.19
C THR A 262 -10.64 -8.01 12.72
N MET A 263 -9.46 -7.75 13.30
CA MET A 263 -8.23 -8.49 12.95
C MET A 263 -8.39 -10.00 13.17
N LYS A 264 -9.03 -10.40 14.26
CA LYS A 264 -9.32 -11.80 14.55
C LYS A 264 -10.27 -12.42 13.53
N SER A 265 -11.30 -11.70 13.08
CA SER A 265 -12.23 -12.20 12.07
C SER A 265 -11.55 -12.47 10.72
N LEU A 266 -10.57 -11.63 10.35
CA LEU A 266 -9.80 -11.75 9.11
C LEU A 266 -8.69 -12.83 9.21
N SER A 267 -8.27 -13.20 10.42
CA SER A 267 -7.13 -14.11 10.66
C SER A 267 -7.25 -15.49 10.00
N SER A 268 -8.47 -16.01 9.84
CA SER A 268 -8.71 -17.35 9.30
C SER A 268 -8.42 -17.44 7.79
N ASP A 269 -8.58 -16.34 7.07
CA ASP A 269 -8.37 -16.29 5.63
C ASP A 269 -6.88 -16.14 5.30
N LYS A 270 -6.28 -17.19 4.73
CA LYS A 270 -4.84 -17.25 4.42
C LYS A 270 -4.41 -16.34 3.28
N ALA A 271 -5.35 -15.78 2.51
CA ALA A 271 -5.06 -14.80 1.47
C ALA A 271 -4.99 -13.35 2.02
N ILE A 272 -5.05 -13.16 3.34
CA ILE A 272 -4.91 -11.84 3.98
C ILE A 272 -3.54 -11.70 4.63
N PHE A 273 -2.87 -10.59 4.39
CA PHE A 273 -1.55 -10.26 4.92
C PHE A 273 -1.57 -8.90 5.63
N MET A 274 -0.53 -8.62 6.42
CA MET A 274 -0.41 -7.38 7.20
C MET A 274 0.95 -6.73 6.95
N LYS A 275 0.95 -5.43 6.62
CA LYS A 275 2.16 -4.62 6.58
C LYS A 275 2.45 -4.01 7.94
N LEU A 276 3.65 -4.27 8.41
CA LEU A 276 4.27 -3.61 9.54
C LEU A 276 4.96 -2.34 9.04
N SER A 277 4.20 -1.24 8.95
CA SER A 277 4.61 0.04 8.34
C SER A 277 3.86 1.25 8.94
N GLY A 278 4.32 2.47 8.65
CA GLY A 278 3.56 3.73 8.86
C GLY A 278 3.19 4.12 10.30
N ALA A 279 3.86 3.59 11.32
CA ALA A 279 3.48 3.81 12.71
C ALA A 279 3.72 5.24 13.23
N PHE A 280 4.75 5.94 12.76
CA PHE A 280 5.18 7.20 13.39
C PHE A 280 4.12 8.30 13.33
N ASN A 281 3.40 8.42 12.22
CA ASN A 281 2.37 9.44 12.05
C ASN A 281 1.09 9.16 12.87
N GLU A 282 1.02 8.02 13.55
CA GLU A 282 -0.16 7.62 14.32
C GLU A 282 -0.03 7.91 15.82
N PHE A 283 1.10 8.44 16.26
CA PHE A 283 1.22 8.95 17.62
C PHE A 283 0.37 10.21 17.82
N THR A 284 -0.43 10.17 18.88
CA THR A 284 -1.31 11.28 19.32
C THR A 284 -0.55 12.46 19.94
N VAL A 285 0.76 12.30 20.18
CA VAL A 285 1.64 13.31 20.77
C VAL A 285 2.59 13.89 19.72
N SER A 286 2.94 15.17 19.89
CA SER A 286 3.95 15.84 19.07
C SER A 286 5.01 16.49 19.98
N PRO A 287 6.30 16.17 19.83
CA PRO A 287 6.88 15.23 18.85
C PRO A 287 6.58 13.75 19.18
N THR A 288 6.61 12.90 18.16
CA THR A 288 6.60 11.42 18.32
C THR A 288 7.82 10.97 19.13
N PRO A 289 7.71 9.93 20.00
CA PRO A 289 8.85 9.40 20.74
C PRO A 289 9.98 8.92 19.83
N SER A 290 11.22 9.29 20.13
CA SER A 290 12.39 8.94 19.32
C SER A 290 13.15 7.71 19.82
N ASP A 291 12.91 7.27 21.05
CA ASP A 291 13.60 6.12 21.65
C ASP A 291 12.84 4.81 21.40
N VAL A 292 13.60 3.77 21.06
CA VAL A 292 13.07 2.44 20.75
C VAL A 292 12.26 1.82 21.92
N PRO A 293 12.68 1.90 23.20
CA PRO A 293 11.89 1.35 24.31
C PRO A 293 10.48 1.93 24.42
N THR A 294 10.32 3.24 24.27
CA THR A 294 9.00 3.89 24.30
C THR A 294 8.16 3.52 23.08
N LEU A 295 8.77 3.50 21.88
CA LEU A 295 8.09 3.05 20.66
C LEU A 295 7.60 1.60 20.79
N LEU A 296 8.43 0.69 21.31
CA LEU A 296 8.05 -0.70 21.56
C LEU A 296 6.94 -0.82 22.60
N THR A 297 6.99 -0.02 23.68
CA THR A 297 5.94 0.00 24.70
C THR A 297 4.59 0.37 24.10
N ALA A 298 4.55 1.36 23.22
CA ALA A 298 3.34 1.79 22.51
C ALA A 298 2.82 0.72 21.54
N LEU A 299 3.72 0.05 20.80
CA LEU A 299 3.37 -0.85 19.71
C LEU A 299 3.07 -2.28 20.15
N THR A 300 3.69 -2.77 21.23
CA THR A 300 3.64 -4.18 21.63
C THR A 300 2.20 -4.74 21.72
N PRO A 301 1.20 -4.05 22.29
CA PRO A 301 -0.17 -4.57 22.32
C PRO A 301 -0.77 -4.86 20.93
N PHE A 302 -0.46 -4.03 19.94
CA PHE A 302 -0.90 -4.21 18.56
C PHE A 302 -0.09 -5.30 17.86
N LEU A 303 1.23 -5.30 18.06
CA LEU A 303 2.13 -6.28 17.45
C LEU A 303 1.83 -7.70 17.95
N ASP A 304 1.61 -7.89 19.25
CA ASP A 304 1.27 -9.20 19.80
C ASP A 304 -0.01 -9.75 19.14
N HIS A 305 -1.04 -8.91 19.00
CA HIS A 305 -2.30 -9.32 18.39
C HIS A 305 -2.19 -9.63 16.89
N ILE A 306 -1.49 -8.79 16.10
CA ILE A 306 -1.37 -9.06 14.64
C ILE A 306 -0.52 -10.30 14.36
N PHE A 307 0.51 -10.58 15.16
CA PHE A 307 1.35 -11.75 14.94
C PHE A 307 0.65 -13.05 15.35
N ASP A 308 -0.25 -12.99 16.34
CA ASP A 308 -1.16 -14.10 16.66
C ASP A 308 -2.21 -14.32 15.55
N CYS A 309 -2.77 -13.25 14.98
CA CYS A 309 -3.78 -13.33 13.92
C CYS A 309 -3.20 -13.72 12.55
N PHE A 310 -2.02 -13.21 12.21
CA PHE A 310 -1.41 -13.34 10.88
C PHE A 310 -0.04 -14.03 10.96
N PRO A 311 0.07 -15.23 11.55
CA PRO A 311 1.35 -15.91 11.71
C PRO A 311 1.97 -16.15 10.33
N ARG A 312 3.25 -15.78 10.19
CA ARG A 312 4.03 -15.82 8.93
C ARG A 312 3.46 -14.97 7.79
N ARG A 313 2.51 -14.06 8.05
CA ARG A 313 1.87 -13.17 7.06
C ARG A 313 1.97 -11.69 7.40
N VAL A 314 2.79 -11.35 8.40
CA VAL A 314 3.19 -9.97 8.71
C VAL A 314 4.50 -9.68 7.99
N MET A 315 4.57 -8.60 7.22
CA MET A 315 5.72 -8.23 6.38
C MET A 315 6.23 -6.82 6.72
N PHE A 316 7.55 -6.62 6.65
CA PHE A 316 8.17 -5.32 6.81
C PHE A 316 7.81 -4.38 5.65
N GLY A 317 7.42 -3.15 5.98
CA GLY A 317 7.36 -2.03 5.04
C GLY A 317 7.80 -0.75 5.74
N SER A 318 8.62 0.06 5.09
CA SER A 318 9.14 1.27 5.73
C SER A 318 8.18 2.44 5.68
N ASP A 319 7.29 2.46 4.68
CA ASP A 319 6.47 3.62 4.35
C ASP A 319 7.32 4.83 3.90
N TRP A 320 8.53 4.62 3.38
CA TRP A 320 9.40 5.72 2.94
C TRP A 320 8.85 6.39 1.67
N PRO A 321 8.92 7.73 1.54
CA PRO A 321 9.45 8.72 2.49
C PRO A 321 8.39 9.22 3.49
N VAL A 322 7.16 8.71 3.44
CA VAL A 322 6.05 9.09 4.31
C VAL A 322 6.34 8.81 5.78
N CYS A 323 7.20 7.84 6.11
CA CYS A 323 7.70 7.59 7.45
C CYS A 323 8.40 8.79 8.10
N ASN A 324 8.78 9.80 7.31
CA ASN A 324 9.32 11.06 7.82
C ASN A 324 8.22 12.01 8.32
N VAL A 325 6.96 11.79 7.96
CA VAL A 325 5.79 12.52 8.52
C VAL A 325 5.52 11.96 9.91
N GLY A 326 5.74 12.79 10.92
CA GLY A 326 5.79 12.33 12.32
C GLY A 326 7.05 11.53 12.68
N GLY A 327 7.91 11.22 11.71
CA GLY A 327 9.16 10.49 11.90
C GLY A 327 10.15 11.26 12.78
N PRO A 328 10.47 10.78 14.00
CA PRO A 328 11.20 11.56 14.99
C PRO A 328 12.71 11.63 14.73
N ALA A 329 13.21 10.85 13.76
CA ALA A 329 14.62 10.81 13.37
C ALA A 329 14.89 11.53 12.03
N GLY A 330 13.89 12.20 11.45
CA GLY A 330 14.01 12.96 10.21
C GLY A 330 14.31 12.09 8.98
N GLU A 331 14.58 12.75 7.85
CA GLU A 331 14.71 12.11 6.53
C GLU A 331 15.84 11.06 6.43
N GLN A 332 16.92 11.27 7.17
CA GLN A 332 18.10 10.41 7.15
C GLN A 332 18.03 9.25 8.17
N GLY A 333 17.04 9.28 9.07
CA GLY A 333 16.98 8.44 10.26
C GLY A 333 15.69 7.65 10.44
N SER A 334 14.54 8.14 9.98
CA SER A 334 13.23 7.51 10.31
C SER A 334 13.11 6.09 9.75
N TRP A 335 13.63 5.83 8.54
CA TRP A 335 13.70 4.47 8.00
C TRP A 335 14.52 3.54 8.89
N LYS A 336 15.71 3.99 9.33
CA LYS A 336 16.63 3.20 10.17
C LYS A 336 16.01 2.93 11.54
N LEU A 337 15.37 3.95 12.13
CA LEU A 337 14.67 3.82 13.39
C LEU A 337 13.53 2.80 13.28
N TRP A 338 12.74 2.84 12.21
CA TRP A 338 11.67 1.86 12.00
C TRP A 338 12.21 0.43 11.88
N LYS A 339 13.26 0.23 11.06
CA LYS A 339 13.95 -1.06 10.98
C LYS A 339 14.42 -1.52 12.36
N GLU A 340 15.04 -0.64 13.14
CA GLU A 340 15.53 -0.96 14.48
C GLU A 340 14.40 -1.35 15.44
N VAL A 341 13.26 -0.64 15.41
CA VAL A 341 12.07 -0.99 16.21
C VAL A 341 11.60 -2.41 15.87
N VAL A 342 11.45 -2.74 14.59
CA VAL A 342 11.03 -4.08 14.15
C VAL A 342 12.04 -5.14 14.57
N GLU A 343 13.34 -4.87 14.41
CA GLU A 343 14.43 -5.76 14.80
C GLU A 343 14.44 -6.03 16.31
N LYS A 344 14.32 -4.97 17.13
CA LYS A 344 14.30 -5.08 18.60
C LYS A 344 13.04 -5.75 19.13
N TRP A 345 11.90 -5.56 18.47
CA TRP A 345 10.69 -6.30 18.80
C TRP A 345 10.88 -7.81 18.61
N MET A 346 11.41 -8.23 17.45
CA MET A 346 11.70 -9.64 17.16
C MET A 346 12.77 -10.23 18.10
N ASP A 347 13.80 -9.46 18.46
CA ASP A 347 14.79 -9.85 19.46
C ASP A 347 14.13 -10.11 20.82
N GLY A 348 13.26 -9.20 21.27
CA GLY A 348 12.52 -9.32 22.53
C GLY A 348 11.56 -10.51 22.58
N LYS A 349 11.05 -10.95 21.42
CA LYS A 349 10.22 -12.15 21.29
C LYS A 349 11.02 -13.44 21.05
N GLY A 350 12.34 -13.36 20.89
CA GLY A 350 13.21 -14.53 20.69
C GLY A 350 13.02 -15.20 19.33
N TYR A 351 12.69 -14.44 18.28
CA TYR A 351 12.43 -15.00 16.95
C TYR A 351 13.66 -15.72 16.36
N THR A 352 13.40 -16.90 15.81
CA THR A 352 14.37 -17.69 15.04
C THR A 352 14.75 -16.99 13.73
N LYS A 353 15.81 -17.47 13.07
CA LYS A 353 16.24 -16.95 11.76
C LYS A 353 15.12 -17.09 10.71
N GLU A 354 14.41 -18.20 10.73
CA GLU A 354 13.32 -18.53 9.82
C GLU A 354 12.12 -17.59 10.01
N GLU A 355 11.73 -17.31 11.26
CA GLU A 355 10.66 -16.37 11.58
C GLU A 355 11.04 -14.93 11.17
N ARG A 356 12.28 -14.51 11.45
CA ARG A 356 12.79 -13.21 11.00
C ARG A 356 12.77 -13.10 9.47
N ASN A 357 13.18 -14.15 8.76
CA ASN A 357 13.14 -14.18 7.30
C ASN A 357 11.70 -14.04 6.77
N SER A 358 10.72 -14.62 7.46
CA SER A 358 9.30 -14.44 7.13
C SER A 358 8.89 -12.97 7.17
N VAL A 359 9.32 -12.22 8.21
CA VAL A 359 8.99 -10.80 8.37
C VAL A 359 9.76 -9.92 7.38
N TRP A 360 11.07 -10.16 7.23
CA TRP A 360 11.93 -9.32 6.38
C TRP A 360 11.71 -9.51 4.89
N ARG A 361 11.24 -10.68 4.45
CA ARG A 361 10.98 -10.93 3.03
C ARG A 361 9.86 -11.92 2.73
N GLY A 362 9.78 -13.04 3.45
CA GLY A 362 9.02 -14.22 3.00
C GLY A 362 7.53 -13.96 2.86
N ALA A 363 6.93 -13.24 3.83
CA ALA A 363 5.52 -12.86 3.76
C ALA A 363 5.24 -11.90 2.58
N GLY A 364 6.18 -11.00 2.26
CA GLY A 364 6.06 -10.10 1.12
C GLY A 364 6.22 -10.80 -0.24
N GLU A 365 7.19 -11.72 -0.34
CA GLU A 365 7.37 -12.59 -1.50
C GLU A 365 6.12 -13.42 -1.78
N GLU A 366 5.54 -14.03 -0.73
CA GLU A 366 4.30 -14.79 -0.82
C GLU A 366 3.12 -13.89 -1.21
N ALA A 367 2.94 -12.74 -0.56
CA ALA A 367 1.84 -11.85 -0.84
C ALA A 367 1.85 -11.39 -2.30
N TYR A 368 2.97 -10.81 -2.75
CA TYR A 368 3.07 -10.17 -4.06
C TYR A 368 3.55 -11.08 -5.20
N GLY A 369 3.87 -12.35 -4.92
CA GLY A 369 4.36 -13.28 -5.95
C GLY A 369 5.66 -12.79 -6.59
N VAL A 370 6.60 -12.32 -5.76
CA VAL A 370 7.93 -11.83 -6.19
C VAL A 370 9.02 -12.68 -5.58
N THR A 371 10.24 -12.57 -6.12
CA THR A 371 11.43 -13.22 -5.59
C THR A 371 12.56 -12.20 -5.53
N LEU A 372 13.31 -12.18 -4.43
CA LEU A 372 14.43 -11.25 -4.25
C LEU A 372 15.63 -11.54 -5.16
#